data_AF-A0A7C4IZ15-F1
#
_entry.id   AF-A0A7C4IZ15-F1
#
_cell.length_a   1.000
_cell.length_b   1.000
_cell.length_c   1.000
_cell.angle_alpha   90.00
_cell.angle_beta   90.00
_cell.angle_gamma   90.00
#
_symmetry.space_group_name_H-M   'P 1'
#
loop_
_entity.id
_entity.type
_entity.pdbx_description
1 polymer ?
#
loop_
_entity_poly.entity_id
_entity_poly.type
_entity_poly.pdbx_seq_one_letter_code
_entity_poly.pdbx_strand_id
1 'polypeptide(L)' 'MKQAPFYVLIGAEMPAVLVETGFMTNPVERKRLQSQKYLETLAEGIVAGVEKYMKSLSRSTGG' A
#
# COMPACT_ATOMS: atom_id res chain seq x y z
N MET A 1 -14.55 7.18 -12.02
CA MET A 1 -13.63 7.09 -10.87
C MET A 1 -13.34 8.52 -10.41
N LYS A 2 -13.56 8.86 -9.14
CA LYS A 2 -13.21 10.20 -8.63
C LYS A 2 -11.68 10.28 -8.53
N GLN A 3 -11.03 10.80 -9.56
CA GLN A 3 -9.62 11.16 -9.48
C GLN A 3 -9.53 12.48 -8.70
N ALA A 4 -9.47 12.37 -7.37
CA ALA A 4 -8.94 13.46 -6.58
C ALA A 4 -7.40 13.41 -6.73
N PRO A 5 -6.72 14.53 -6.95
CA PRO A 5 -5.27 14.55 -6.89
C PRO A 5 -4.85 14.23 -5.46
N PHE A 6 -4.29 13.04 -5.22
CA PHE A 6 -3.69 12.70 -3.94
C PHE A 6 -2.42 13.54 -3.78
N TYR A 7 -2.52 14.69 -3.10
CA TYR A 7 -1.43 15.65 -2.95
C TYR A 7 -0.12 15.03 -2.49
N VAL A 8 -0.19 14.01 -1.63
CA VAL A 8 0.97 13.27 -1.11
C VAL A 8 1.77 12.50 -2.19
N LEU A 9 1.19 12.28 -3.37
CA LEU A 9 1.87 11.64 -4.50
C LEU A 9 2.35 12.63 -5.57
N ILE A 10 2.02 13.92 -5.45
CA ILE A 10 2.44 14.93 -6.42
C ILE A 10 3.93 15.23 -6.23
N GLY A 11 4.70 15.20 -7.32
CA GLY A 11 6.12 15.53 -7.30
C GLY A 11 7.03 14.43 -6.73
N ALA A 12 6.53 13.20 -6.57
CA ALA A 12 7.37 12.09 -6.14
C ALA A 12 8.43 11.77 -7.21
N GLU A 13 9.71 11.96 -6.88
CA GLU A 13 10.86 11.67 -7.76
C GLU A 13 11.21 10.17 -7.81
N MET A 14 10.49 9.37 -7.03
CA MET A 14 10.63 7.92 -6.92
C MET A 14 9.24 7.26 -6.98
N PRO A 15 9.14 5.96 -7.33
CA PRO A 15 7.86 5.25 -7.34
C PRO A 15 7.12 5.38 -6.00
N ALA A 16 5.91 5.93 -6.03
CA ALA A 16 5.10 6.20 -4.83
C ALA A 16 3.66 5.72 -5.03
N VAL A 17 3.08 5.15 -3.96
CA VAL A 17 1.69 4.69 -3.93
C VAL A 17 1.03 5.09 -2.62
N LEU A 18 -0.28 5.32 -2.65
CA LEU A 18 -1.12 5.46 -1.47
C LEU A 18 -2.02 4.23 -1.38
N VAL A 19 -2.03 3.57 -0.22
CA VAL A 19 -2.83 2.38 0.02
C VAL A 19 -3.95 2.70 0.99
N GLU A 20 -5.19 2.48 0.55
CA GLU A 20 -6.36 2.50 1.42
C GLU A 20 -6.55 1.12 2.05
N THR A 21 -6.38 1.04 3.38
CA THR A 21 -6.41 -0.24 4.12
C THR A 21 -7.81 -0.64 4.61
N GLY A 22 -8.79 0.27 4.50
CA GLY A 22 -10.19 0.07 4.83
C GLY A 22 -10.92 1.36 5.20
N PHE A 23 -12.24 1.29 5.35
CA PHE A 23 -13.11 2.41 5.66
C PHE A 23 -13.48 2.43 7.15
N MET A 24 -13.04 3.46 7.87
CA MET A 24 -13.42 3.64 9.28
C MET A 24 -14.93 3.90 9.50
N THR A 25 -15.64 4.34 8.46
CA THR A 25 -17.09 4.53 8.48
C THR A 25 -17.86 3.20 8.40
N ASN A 26 -17.24 2.15 7.88
CA ASN A 26 -17.81 0.80 7.85
C ASN A 26 -17.54 0.11 9.20
N PRO A 27 -18.59 -0.28 9.98
CA PRO A 27 -18.39 -0.89 11.29
C PRO A 27 -17.60 -2.20 11.28
N VAL A 28 -17.72 -3.00 10.21
CA VAL A 28 -17.00 -4.28 10.07
C VAL A 28 -15.52 -4.02 9.81
N GLU A 29 -15.21 -3.11 8.91
CA GLU A 29 -13.81 -2.78 8.56
C GLU A 29 -13.13 -2.03 9.70
N ARG A 30 -13.82 -1.12 10.39
CA ARG A 30 -13.32 -0.49 11.61
C ARG A 30 -12.89 -1.51 12.65
N LYS A 31 -13.71 -2.53 12.90
CA LYS A 31 -13.37 -3.62 13.85
C LYS A 31 -12.12 -4.39 13.40
N ARG A 32 -11.97 -4.62 12.08
CA ARG A 32 -10.77 -5.26 11.53
C ARG A 32 -9.54 -4.37 11.68
N LEU A 33 -9.64 -3.08 11.37
CA LEU A 33 -8.55 -2.10 11.51
C LEU A 33 -8.11 -1.87 12.97
N GLN A 34 -8.90 -2.30 13.95
CA GLN A 34 -8.53 -2.33 15.37
C GLN A 34 -7.93 -3.67 15.83
N SER A 35 -7.92 -4.69 14.96
CA SER A 35 -7.38 -6.01 15.28
C SER A 35 -5.90 -6.09 14.94
N GLN A 36 -5.07 -6.34 15.95
CA GLN A 36 -3.62 -6.51 15.77
C GLN A 36 -3.29 -7.58 14.72
N LYS A 37 -3.96 -8.74 14.77
CA LYS A 37 -3.79 -9.81 13.80
C LYS A 37 -4.08 -9.37 12.35
N TYR A 38 -5.13 -8.57 12.16
CA TYR A 38 -5.47 -8.05 10.83
C TYR A 38 -4.44 -7.04 10.33
N LEU A 39 -3.96 -6.16 11.22
CA LEU A 39 -2.90 -5.20 10.90
C LEU A 39 -1.58 -5.91 10.55
N GLU A 40 -1.24 -7.01 11.23
CA GLU A 40 -0.09 -7.85 10.88
C GLU A 40 -0.23 -8.44 9.48
N THR A 41 -1.38 -9.03 9.15
CA THR A 41 -1.63 -9.56 7.80
C THR A 41 -1.54 -8.46 6.72
N LEU A 42 -2.05 -7.25 7.00
CA LEU A 42 -1.91 -6.11 6.09
C LEU A 42 -0.44 -5.71 5.91
N ALA A 43 0.32 -5.62 7.00
CA ALA A 43 1.73 -5.28 6.96
C ALA A 43 2.55 -6.32 6.18
N GLU A 44 2.33 -7.61 6.42
CA GLU A 44 2.95 -8.70 5.66
C GLU A 44 2.68 -8.60 4.16
N GLY A 45 1.43 -8.31 3.78
CA GLY A 45 1.06 -8.10 2.38
C GLY A 45 1.76 -6.90 1.74
N ILE A 46 1.88 -5.78 2.46
CA ILE A 46 2.58 -4.58 1.99
C ILE A 46 4.07 -4.88 1.81
N VAL A 47 4.72 -5.52 2.80
CA VAL A 47 6.13 -5.91 2.73
C VAL A 47 6.38 -6.82 1.54
N ALA A 48 5.59 -7.89 1.38
CA ALA A 48 5.72 -8.81 0.26
C ALA A 48 5.57 -8.11 -1.11
N GLY A 49 4.66 -7.13 -1.21
CA GLY A 49 4.48 -6.30 -2.40
C GLY A 49 5.71 -5.46 -2.72
N VAL A 50 6.27 -4.76 -1.73
CA VAL A 50 7.48 -3.93 -1.87
C VAL A 50 8.69 -4.79 -2.25
N GLU A 51 8.89 -5.92 -1.58
CA GLU A 51 9.99 -6.85 -1.92
C GLU A 51 9.89 -7.36 -3.35
N LYS A 52 8.68 -7.71 -3.80
CA LYS A 52 8.44 -8.15 -5.18
C LYS A 52 8.77 -7.04 -6.18
N TYR A 53 8.40 -5.79 -5.87
CA TYR A 53 8.74 -4.64 -6.70
C TYR A 53 10.26 -4.44 -6.79
N MET A 54 10.98 -4.48 -5.66
CA MET A 54 12.44 -4.37 -5.63
C MET A 54 13.12 -5.47 -6.45
N LYS A 55 12.67 -6.73 -6.32
CA LYS A 55 13.17 -7.86 -7.12
C LYS A 55 12.88 -7.70 -8.61
N SER A 56 11.78 -7.03 -8.98
CA SER A 56 11.49 -6.74 -10.39
C SER A 56 12.43 -5.69 -10.97
N LEU A 57 12.81 -4.68 -10.18
CA LEU A 57 13.75 -3.64 -10.59
C LEU A 57 15.17 -4.19 -10.82
N SER A 58 15.65 -5.09 -9.97
CA SER A 58 17.00 -5.67 -10.12
C SER A 58 17.13 -6.57 -11.35
N ARG A 59 16.03 -7.15 -11.83
CA ARG A 59 16.01 -7.93 -13.08
C ARG A 59 16.06 -7.04 -14.33
N SER A 60 15.57 -5.81 -14.24
CA SER A 60 15.56 -4.87 -15.37
C SER A 60 16.88 -4.11 -15.58
N THR A 61 17.76 -4.03 -14.58
CA THR A 61 19.08 -3.35 -14.67
C THR A 61 20.25 -4.31 -14.93
N GLY A 62 19.99 -5.61 -15.12
CA GLY A 62 20.99 -6.64 -15.41
C GLY A 62 21.07 -7.07 -16.89
N GLY A 63 20.85 -6.14 -17.83
CA GLY A 63 20.98 -6.35 -19.27
C GLY A 63 21.79 -5.24 -19.93
#